data_AF-A0A9E8MN44-F1
#
_entry.id   AF-A0A9E8MN44-F1
#
_cell.length_a   1.000
_cell.length_b   1.000
_cell.length_c   1.000
_cell.angle_alpha   90.00
_cell.angle_beta   90.00
_cell.angle_gamma   90.00
#
_symmetry.space_group_name_H-M   'P 1'
#
loop_
_entity.id
_entity.type
_entity.pdbx_description
1 polymer ?
#
loop_
_entity_poly.entity_id
_entity_poly.type
_entity_poly.pdbx_seq_one_letter_code
_entity_poly.pdbx_strand_id
1 'polypeptide(L)'
;MGFSYLIALLVSITGMVVLDRRFGLFFWRDARRASIVLPLGVAFFLLWDVLGIALGIFFRGQTQFMTGVLVGTELPIEEVFFLTLLCYNTMNAYGAAVLLLERRRATRSRAGSAAG
;
A
#
# COMPACT_ATOMS: atom_id res chain seq x y z
N MET A 1 -23.19 -2.77 -13.55
CA MET A 1 -22.18 -3.32 -12.61
C MET A 1 -20.83 -2.84 -13.05
N GLY A 2 -20.21 -1.93 -12.31
CA GLY A 2 -18.91 -1.38 -12.67
C GLY A 2 -17.79 -2.28 -12.11
N PHE A 3 -16.95 -2.82 -12.98
CA PHE A 3 -15.71 -3.51 -12.56
C PHE A 3 -14.48 -2.60 -12.71
N SER A 4 -14.67 -1.40 -13.25
CA SER A 4 -13.59 -0.47 -13.59
C SER A 4 -12.75 -0.07 -12.38
N TYR A 5 -13.38 0.12 -11.21
CA TYR A 5 -12.64 0.46 -10.00
C TYR A 5 -11.76 -0.69 -9.51
N LEU A 6 -12.32 -1.90 -9.43
CA LEU A 6 -11.56 -3.09 -9.04
C LEU A 6 -10.39 -3.36 -10.01
N ILE A 7 -10.64 -3.25 -11.33
CA ILE A 7 -9.59 -3.39 -12.35
C ILE A 7 -8.49 -2.33 -12.15
N ALA A 8 -8.86 -1.07 -11.92
CA ALA A 8 -7.89 -0.01 -11.66
C ALA A 8 -7.02 -0.33 -10.42
N LEU A 9 -7.64 -0.79 -9.33
CA LEU A 9 -6.92 -1.21 -8.12
C LEU A 9 -5.95 -2.36 -8.40
N LEU A 10 -6.37 -3.40 -9.12
CA LEU A 10 -5.51 -4.54 -9.47
C LEU A 10 -4.34 -4.11 -10.36
N VAL A 11 -4.57 -3.22 -11.33
CA VAL A 11 -3.51 -2.65 -12.17
C VAL A 11 -2.53 -1.84 -11.31
N SER A 12 -3.02 -1.00 -10.40
CA SER A 12 -2.17 -0.22 -9.49
C SER A 12 -1.36 -1.11 -8.54
N ILE A 13 -1.96 -2.14 -7.95
CA ILE A 13 -1.25 -3.10 -7.08
C ILE A 13 -0.16 -3.83 -7.88
N THR A 14 -0.48 -4.29 -9.09
CA THR A 14 0.49 -4.95 -9.97
C THR A 14 1.65 -4.02 -10.31
N GLY A 15 1.36 -2.74 -10.61
CA GLY A 15 2.38 -1.72 -10.82
C GLY A 15 3.29 -1.53 -9.61
N MET A 16 2.73 -1.54 -8.39
CA MET A 16 3.51 -1.49 -7.15
C MET A 16 4.41 -2.70 -6.96
N VAL A 17 3.94 -3.91 -7.28
CA VAL A 17 4.76 -5.14 -7.23
C VAL A 17 5.95 -5.03 -8.20
N VAL A 18 5.70 -4.57 -9.43
CA VAL A 18 6.75 -4.40 -10.45
C VAL A 18 7.80 -3.37 -10.00
N LEU A 19 7.36 -2.24 -9.42
CA LEU A 19 8.28 -1.23 -8.88
C LEU A 19 9.10 -1.75 -7.71
N ASP A 20 8.46 -2.43 -6.77
CA ASP A 20 9.13 -3.02 -5.60
C ASP A 20 10.18 -4.05 -6.04
N ARG A 21 9.85 -4.90 -7.01
CA ARG A 21 10.80 -5.85 -7.62
C ARG A 21 11.96 -5.15 -8.32
N ARG A 22 11.68 -4.08 -9.09
CA ARG A 22 12.71 -3.38 -9.87
C ARG A 22 13.72 -2.65 -8.99
N PHE A 23 13.26 -2.05 -7.90
CA PHE A 23 14.10 -1.23 -7.03
C PHE A 23 14.53 -1.93 -5.73
N GLY A 24 14.02 -3.14 -5.46
CA GLY A 24 14.35 -3.91 -4.27
C GLY A 24 13.96 -3.17 -2.99
N LEU A 25 12.73 -2.65 -2.92
CA LEU A 25 12.34 -1.69 -1.88
C LEU A 25 11.98 -2.38 -0.58
N PHE A 26 10.88 -3.14 -0.57
CA PHE A 26 10.25 -3.65 0.64
C PHE A 26 10.10 -5.18 0.60
N PHE A 27 9.28 -5.76 -0.29
CA PHE A 27 9.18 -7.24 -0.37
C PHE A 27 10.48 -7.87 -0.87
N TRP A 28 11.15 -7.23 -1.83
CA TRP A 28 12.39 -7.75 -2.39
C TRP A 28 13.61 -7.48 -1.49
N ARG A 29 13.45 -6.63 -0.48
CA ARG A 29 14.48 -6.39 0.54
C ARG A 29 14.36 -7.35 1.72
N ASP A 30 13.14 -7.56 2.23
CA ASP A 30 12.86 -8.52 3.31
C ASP A 30 11.44 -9.07 3.21
N ALA A 31 11.30 -10.17 2.46
CA ALA A 31 10.00 -10.80 2.20
C ALA A 31 9.30 -11.30 3.47
N ARG A 32 10.05 -11.67 4.53
CA ARG A 32 9.47 -12.15 5.79
C ARG A 32 8.82 -11.01 6.56
N ARG A 33 9.50 -9.86 6.66
CA ARG A 33 8.91 -8.68 7.31
C ARG A 33 7.73 -8.17 6.50
N ALA A 34 7.87 -8.13 5.18
CA ALA A 34 6.81 -7.64 4.31
C ALA A 34 5.53 -8.49 4.39
N SER A 35 5.67 -9.82 4.44
CA SER A 35 4.53 -10.73 4.59
C SER A 35 3.83 -10.68 5.95
N ILE A 36 4.45 -10.05 6.97
CA ILE A 36 3.85 -9.84 8.29
C ILE A 36 3.24 -8.45 8.38
N VAL A 37 4.01 -7.42 8.02
CA VAL A 37 3.61 -6.02 8.20
C VAL A 37 2.46 -5.65 7.27
N LEU A 38 2.43 -6.15 6.02
CA LEU A 38 1.35 -5.83 5.09
C LEU A 38 0.00 -6.39 5.57
N PRO A 39 -0.15 -7.69 5.90
CA PRO A 39 -1.41 -8.19 6.43
C PRO A 39 -1.81 -7.54 7.76
N LEU A 40 -0.86 -7.24 8.64
CA LEU A 40 -1.16 -6.55 9.90
C LEU A 40 -1.70 -5.14 9.69
N GLY A 41 -1.09 -4.37 8.78
CA GLY A 41 -1.56 -3.03 8.42
C GLY A 41 -2.96 -3.07 7.81
N VAL A 42 -3.19 -3.98 6.86
CA VAL A 42 -4.50 -4.17 6.25
C VAL A 42 -5.54 -4.60 7.29
N ALA A 43 -5.22 -5.55 8.16
CA ALA A 43 -6.13 -6.00 9.22
C ALA A 43 -6.47 -4.88 10.22
N PHE A 44 -5.49 -4.05 10.58
CA PHE A 44 -5.70 -2.90 11.45
C PHE A 44 -6.70 -1.90 10.83
N PHE A 45 -6.50 -1.53 9.56
CA PHE A 45 -7.41 -0.61 8.88
C PHE A 45 -8.79 -1.23 8.64
N LEU A 46 -8.87 -2.52 8.30
CA LEU A 46 -10.15 -3.20 8.18
C LEU A 46 -10.92 -3.23 9.51
N LEU A 47 -10.24 -3.49 10.62
CA LEU A 47 -10.86 -3.43 11.94
C LEU A 47 -11.37 -2.01 12.23
N TRP A 48 -10.58 -1.00 11.88
CA TRP A 48 -10.97 0.40 12.01
C TRP A 48 -12.20 0.74 11.16
N ASP A 49 -12.24 0.31 9.91
CA ASP A 49 -13.38 0.52 9.01
C ASP A 49 -14.64 -0.15 9.55
N VAL A 50 -14.55 -1.41 10.00
CA VAL A 50 -15.67 -2.13 10.62
C VAL A 50 -16.19 -1.41 11.85
N LEU A 51 -15.30 -0.89 12.72
CA LEU A 51 -15.69 -0.11 13.88
C LEU A 51 -16.37 1.20 13.48
N GLY A 52 -15.85 1.91 12.48
CA GLY A 52 -16.45 3.15 12.02
C GLY A 52 -17.78 2.96 11.30
N ILE A 53 -17.99 1.82 10.62
CA ILE A 53 -19.30 1.41 10.09
C ILE A 53 -20.26 1.10 11.25
N ALA A 54 -19.82 0.32 12.24
CA ALA A 54 -20.64 -0.04 13.41
C ALA A 54 -21.06 1.19 14.24
N LEU A 55 -20.22 2.22 14.30
CA LEU A 55 -20.51 3.49 14.97
C LEU A 55 -21.31 4.47 14.10
N GLY A 56 -21.64 4.12 12.85
CA GLY A 56 -22.37 4.98 11.92
C GLY A 56 -21.58 6.21 11.43
N ILE A 57 -20.24 6.16 11.54
CA ILE A 57 -19.34 7.24 11.12
C ILE A 57 -19.02 7.12 9.62
N PHE A 58 -18.84 5.88 9.14
CA PHE A 58 -18.61 5.60 7.71
C PHE A 58 -19.91 5.19 7.02
N PHE A 59 -20.31 5.97 6.03
CA PHE A 59 -21.44 5.66 5.16
C PHE A 59 -20.95 5.17 3.81
N ARG A 60 -21.64 4.14 3.27
CA ARG A 60 -21.38 3.52 1.97
C ARG A 60 -21.18 4.58 0.89
N GLY A 61 -20.00 4.63 0.28
CA GLY A 61 -19.83 5.27 -1.02
C GLY A 61 -20.41 4.39 -2.12
N GLN A 62 -21.74 4.16 -2.16
CA GLN A 62 -22.36 3.43 -3.28
C GLN A 62 -22.20 4.26 -4.56
N THR A 63 -21.09 4.07 -5.25
CA THR A 63 -20.80 4.69 -6.52
C THR A 63 -21.09 3.71 -7.65
N GLN A 64 -21.52 4.25 -8.79
CA GLN A 64 -21.97 3.51 -9.99
C GLN A 64 -20.92 2.55 -10.57
N PHE A 65 -19.67 2.69 -10.11
CA PHE A 65 -18.48 1.99 -10.60
C PHE A 65 -18.06 0.79 -9.74
N MET A 66 -18.74 0.52 -8.63
CA MET A 66 -18.46 -0.62 -7.76
C MET A 66 -19.11 -1.90 -8.28
N THR A 67 -18.49 -3.03 -7.97
CA THR A 67 -18.96 -4.36 -8.38
C THR A 67 -20.23 -4.78 -7.65
N GLY A 68 -20.46 -4.21 -6.45
CA GLY A 68 -21.56 -4.58 -5.56
C GLY A 68 -21.27 -5.81 -4.69
N VAL A 69 -20.05 -6.36 -4.75
CA VAL A 69 -19.62 -7.51 -3.92
C VAL A 69 -19.20 -7.00 -2.54
N LEU A 70 -19.78 -7.62 -1.50
CA LEU A 70 -19.54 -7.27 -0.11
C LEU A 70 -18.75 -8.38 0.60
N VAL A 71 -17.81 -7.97 1.44
CA VAL A 71 -17.10 -8.78 2.42
C VAL A 71 -17.80 -8.58 3.76
N GLY A 72 -18.38 -9.65 4.32
CA GLY A 72 -19.19 -9.56 5.54
C GLY A 72 -20.52 -8.84 5.29
N THR A 73 -20.98 -8.06 6.27
CA THR A 73 -22.33 -7.46 6.26
C THR A 73 -22.41 -6.19 5.40
N GLU A 74 -21.33 -5.41 5.29
CA GLU A 74 -21.40 -4.03 4.78
C GLU A 74 -20.16 -3.52 4.02
N LEU A 75 -19.03 -4.25 4.00
CA LEU A 75 -17.76 -3.73 3.47
C LEU A 75 -17.56 -4.11 1.99
N PRO A 76 -17.44 -3.17 1.04
CA PRO A 76 -17.14 -3.50 -0.36
C PRO A 76 -15.80 -4.23 -0.51
N ILE A 77 -15.73 -5.23 -1.38
CA ILE A 77 -14.50 -5.98 -1.61
C ILE A 77 -13.36 -5.07 -2.10
N GLU A 78 -13.68 -4.03 -2.86
CA GLU A 78 -12.73 -3.06 -3.37
C GLU A 78 -12.00 -2.31 -2.26
N GLU A 79 -12.61 -2.15 -1.07
CA GLU A 79 -11.94 -1.51 0.07
C GLU A 79 -10.77 -2.36 0.58
N VAL A 80 -10.88 -3.69 0.57
CA VAL A 80 -9.77 -4.59 0.91
C VAL A 80 -8.60 -4.39 -0.04
N PHE A 81 -8.88 -4.27 -1.35
CA PHE A 81 -7.86 -4.01 -2.36
C PHE A 81 -7.28 -2.60 -2.24
N PHE A 82 -8.12 -1.61 -1.94
CA PHE A 82 -7.69 -0.23 -1.72
C PHE A 82 -6.77 -0.12 -0.50
N LEU A 83 -7.13 -0.70 0.63
CA LEU A 83 -6.30 -0.72 1.83
C LEU A 83 -4.99 -1.48 1.60
N THR A 84 -5.03 -2.57 0.84
CA THR A 84 -3.83 -3.29 0.42
C THR A 84 -2.92 -2.39 -0.42
N LEU A 85 -3.49 -1.69 -1.41
CA LEU A 85 -2.75 -0.73 -2.24
C LEU A 85 -2.18 0.41 -1.38
N LEU A 86 -2.96 0.97 -0.46
CA LEU A 86 -2.56 2.06 0.44
C LEU A 86 -1.38 1.64 1.32
N CYS A 87 -1.52 0.49 2.00
CA CYS A 87 -0.44 -0.05 2.84
C CYS A 87 0.81 -0.32 2.02
N TYR A 88 0.65 -0.97 0.86
CA TYR A 88 1.79 -1.34 0.03
C TYR A 88 2.49 -0.13 -0.59
N ASN A 89 1.73 0.87 -1.05
CA ASN A 89 2.27 2.13 -1.56
C ASN A 89 3.08 2.86 -0.48
N THR A 90 2.54 2.95 0.74
CA THR A 90 3.26 3.57 1.87
C THR A 90 4.58 2.86 2.17
N MET A 91 4.60 1.53 2.15
CA MET A 91 5.81 0.74 2.35
C MET A 91 6.85 0.97 1.24
N ASN A 92 6.42 0.98 -0.02
CA ASN A 92 7.29 1.26 -1.16
C ASN A 92 7.83 2.70 -1.11
N ALA A 93 7.00 3.67 -0.78
CA ALA A 93 7.40 5.07 -0.61
C ALA A 93 8.45 5.23 0.51
N TYR A 94 8.25 4.55 1.65
CA TYR A 94 9.22 4.52 2.74
C TYR A 94 10.54 3.89 2.31
N GLY A 95 10.51 2.71 1.68
CA GLY A 95 11.71 2.05 1.16
C GLY A 95 12.48 2.92 0.16
N ALA A 96 11.75 3.60 -0.73
CA ALA A 96 12.35 4.53 -1.70
C ALA A 96 13.00 5.73 -1.01
N ALA A 97 12.35 6.30 0.01
CA ALA A 97 12.92 7.40 0.79
C ALA A 97 14.21 6.99 1.51
N VAL A 98 14.24 5.81 2.14
CA VAL A 98 15.45 5.27 2.79
C VAL A 98 16.58 5.11 1.78
N LEU A 99 16.31 4.50 0.62
CA LEU A 99 17.30 4.31 -0.45
C LEU A 99 17.87 5.65 -0.96
N LEU A 100 17.01 6.66 -1.13
CA LEU A 100 17.42 8.00 -1.57
C LEU A 100 18.30 8.69 -0.54
N LEU A 101 17.98 8.56 0.75
CA LEU A 101 18.77 9.13 1.84
C LEU A 101 20.15 8.46 1.95
N GLU A 102 20.22 7.12 1.82
CA GLU A 102 21.48 6.37 1.81
C GLU A 102 22.38 6.80 0.64
N ARG A 103 21.83 6.93 -0.57
CA ARG A 103 22.57 7.41 -1.74
C ARG A 103 23.13 8.82 -1.54
N ARG A 104 22.32 9.74 -0.99
CA ARG A 104 22.76 11.12 -0.70
C ARG A 104 23.90 11.16 0.32
N ARG A 105 23.86 10.32 1.35
CA ARG A 105 24.94 10.21 2.34
C ARG A 105 26.24 9.72 1.71
N ALA A 106 26.20 8.67 0.89
CA ALA A 106 27.38 8.13 0.23
C ALA A 106 28.08 9.15 -0.69
N THR A 107 27.31 9.94 -1.45
CA THR A 107 27.86 11.01 -2.30
C THR A 107 28.55 12.10 -1.48
N ARG A 108 27.96 12.49 -0.35
CA ARG A 108 28.53 13.52 0.53
C ARG A 108 29.84 13.09 1.19
N SER A 109 29.92 11.83 1.64
CA SER A 109 31.16 11.27 2.21
C SER A 109 32.30 11.22 1.20
N ARG A 110 32.03 10.88 -0.06
CA ARG A 110 33.03 10.91 -1.15
C ARG A 110 33.54 12.32 -1.45
N ALA A 111 32.65 13.31 -1.48
CA ALA A 111 33.03 14.71 -1.70
C ALA A 111 33.91 15.26 -0.56
N GLY A 112 33.62 14.90 0.69
CA GLY A 112 34.44 15.30 1.85
C GLY A 112 35.84 14.69 1.85
N SER A 113 35.98 13.43 1.41
CA SER A 113 37.29 12.75 1.36
C SER A 113 38.17 13.19 0.19
N ALA A 114 37.62 13.85 -0.84
CA ALA A 114 38.38 14.39 -1.97
C ALA A 114 38.84 15.85 -1.76
N ALA A 115 38.38 16.50 -0.70
CA ALA A 115 38.67 17.90 -0.39
C ALA A 115 39.64 18.10 0.79
N GLY A 116 40.12 17.01 1.41
CA GLY A 116 41.16 17.00 2.44
C GLY A 116 42.40 16.29 1.95
#